data_AF-A0AAV2SYT5-F1
#
_entry.id   AF-A0AAV2SYT5-F1
#
_cell.length_a   1.000
_cell.length_b   1.000
_cell.length_c   1.000
_cell.angle_alpha   90.00
_cell.angle_beta   90.00
_cell.angle_gamma   90.00
#
_symmetry.space_group_name_H-M   'P 1'
#
loop_
_entity.id
_entity.type
_entity.pdbx_description
1 polymer ?
#
loop_
_entity_poly.entity_id
_entity_poly.type
_entity_poly.pdbx_seq_one_letter_code
_entity_poly.pdbx_strand_id
1 'polypeptide(L)'
;NYNIYSGGWAKEHSLTSKKKGDERWSWENGPEFLRKLELGSYETGAVLPDEMVEKLQKSRKANAGGFNLRQIVLASFDQAIHTRGEADTKSFFAKTYVDIMGIEPIPNTNMPANFGHLAGGYDAQYYGYLVSEILN
;
A
#
# COMPACT_ATOMS: atom_id res chain seq x y z
N ASN A 1 -13.43 9.18 -31.29
CA ASN A 1 -12.17 9.24 -30.52
C ASN A 1 -12.31 8.48 -29.21
N TYR A 2 -12.10 7.16 -29.23
CA TYR A 2 -12.26 6.26 -28.07
C TYR A 2 -10.89 5.77 -27.55
N ASN A 3 -9.93 6.67 -27.34
CA ASN A 3 -8.55 6.31 -26.98
C ASN A 3 -8.10 6.78 -25.57
N ILE A 4 -9.01 7.23 -24.71
CA ILE A 4 -8.66 7.74 -23.37
C ILE A 4 -8.83 6.72 -22.23
N TYR A 5 -9.21 5.46 -22.50
CA TYR A 5 -9.49 4.45 -21.45
C TYR A 5 -8.77 3.10 -21.61
N SER A 6 -7.90 2.90 -22.60
CA SER A 6 -7.55 1.54 -23.06
C SER A 6 -6.10 1.07 -22.84
N GLY A 7 -5.39 1.43 -21.76
CA GLY A 7 -4.01 0.93 -21.64
C GLY A 7 -3.40 0.82 -20.25
N GLY A 8 -3.17 1.96 -19.58
CA GLY A 8 -2.38 2.00 -18.32
C GLY A 8 -3.10 1.35 -17.15
N TRP A 9 -4.26 1.91 -16.79
CA TRP A 9 -5.02 1.50 -15.60
C TRP A 9 -5.36 0.01 -15.58
N ALA A 10 -5.87 -0.55 -16.68
CA ALA A 10 -6.24 -1.97 -16.72
C ALA A 10 -5.04 -2.91 -16.51
N LYS A 11 -3.87 -2.55 -17.07
CA LYS A 11 -2.63 -3.32 -16.93
C LYS A 11 -2.09 -3.23 -15.51
N GLU A 12 -2.10 -2.05 -14.91
CA GLU A 12 -1.61 -1.82 -13.54
C GLU A 12 -2.56 -2.40 -12.49
N HIS A 13 -3.86 -2.24 -12.67
CA HIS A 13 -4.89 -2.86 -11.84
C HIS A 13 -4.77 -4.39 -11.86
N SER A 14 -4.52 -4.99 -13.03
CA SER A 14 -4.27 -6.43 -13.16
C SER A 14 -3.02 -6.89 -12.40
N LEU A 15 -1.91 -6.16 -12.52
CA LEU A 15 -0.65 -6.48 -11.84
C LEU A 15 -0.74 -6.31 -10.32
N THR A 16 -1.37 -5.24 -9.85
CA THR A 16 -1.59 -4.99 -8.41
C THR A 16 -2.55 -6.02 -7.82
N SER A 17 -3.61 -6.37 -8.54
CA SER A 17 -4.57 -7.39 -8.13
C SER A 17 -3.92 -8.78 -8.03
N LYS A 18 -3.08 -9.15 -9.00
CA LYS A 18 -2.32 -10.40 -8.93
C LYS A 18 -1.44 -10.45 -7.68
N LYS A 19 -0.67 -9.39 -7.41
CA LYS A 19 0.16 -9.31 -6.20
C LYS A 19 -0.66 -9.42 -4.92
N LYS A 20 -1.83 -8.79 -4.86
CA LYS A 20 -2.75 -8.89 -3.72
C LYS A 20 -3.32 -10.29 -3.55
N GLY A 21 -3.60 -11.00 -4.65
CA GLY A 21 -3.95 -12.42 -4.63
C GLY A 21 -2.84 -13.29 -4.03
N ASP A 22 -1.59 -13.09 -4.45
CA ASP A 22 -0.43 -13.82 -3.91
C ASP A 22 -0.21 -13.52 -2.40
N GLU A 23 -0.38 -12.25 -1.99
CA GLU A 23 -0.32 -11.83 -0.59
C GLU A 23 -1.43 -12.50 0.23
N ARG A 24 -2.66 -12.50 -0.27
CA ARG A 24 -3.82 -13.15 0.38
C ARG A 24 -3.58 -14.65 0.53
N TRP A 25 -3.13 -15.32 -0.52
CA TRP A 25 -2.79 -16.74 -0.49
C TRP A 25 -1.74 -17.02 0.60
N SER A 26 -0.72 -16.17 0.72
CA SER A 26 0.33 -16.30 1.73
C SER A 26 -0.23 -16.19 3.15
N TRP A 27 -1.24 -15.36 3.40
CA TRP A 27 -1.88 -15.28 4.71
C TRP A 27 -2.86 -16.43 5.00
N GLU A 28 -3.53 -16.96 3.98
CA GLU A 28 -4.50 -18.06 4.11
C GLU A 28 -3.83 -19.42 4.23
N ASN A 29 -2.79 -19.67 3.42
CA ASN A 29 -2.10 -20.95 3.32
C ASN A 29 -0.74 -20.96 4.02
N GLY A 30 -0.17 -19.77 4.27
CA GLY A 30 1.10 -19.61 4.97
C GLY A 30 1.13 -20.25 6.36
N PRO A 31 0.07 -20.23 7.18
CA PRO A 31 0.11 -20.93 8.47
C PRO A 31 0.39 -22.43 8.36
N GLU A 32 -0.30 -23.11 7.45
CA GLU A 32 -0.06 -24.54 7.18
C GLU A 32 1.34 -24.76 6.60
N PHE A 33 1.80 -23.86 5.74
CA PHE A 33 3.15 -23.90 5.22
C PHE A 33 4.20 -23.71 6.34
N LEU A 34 4.02 -22.72 7.22
CA LEU A 34 4.91 -22.41 8.34
C LEU A 34 4.98 -23.54 9.37
N ARG A 35 3.88 -24.29 9.56
CA ARG A 35 3.86 -25.49 10.41
C ARG A 35 4.62 -26.66 9.78
N LYS A 36 4.60 -26.76 8.44
CA LYS A 36 5.21 -27.86 7.67
C LYS A 36 6.66 -27.59 7.26
N LEU A 37 7.06 -26.32 7.22
CA LEU A 37 8.42 -25.94 6.95
C LEU A 37 9.30 -26.48 8.08
N GLU A 38 10.12 -27.47 7.73
CA GLU A 38 11.29 -27.90 8.51
C GLU A 38 12.38 -26.80 8.56
N LEU A 39 12.03 -25.53 8.28
CA LEU A 39 12.82 -24.32 8.55
C LEU A 39 12.82 -24.01 10.04
N GLY A 40 13.11 -25.02 10.85
CA GLY A 40 13.19 -24.82 12.27
C GLY A 40 14.25 -23.78 12.64
N SER A 41 14.28 -23.39 13.91
CA SER A 41 15.26 -22.42 14.39
C SER A 41 16.65 -22.72 13.80
N TYR A 42 17.34 -21.71 13.27
CA TYR A 42 18.57 -21.92 12.52
C TYR A 42 19.62 -22.73 13.31
N GLU A 43 19.55 -22.67 14.64
CA GLU A 43 20.43 -23.38 15.57
C GLU A 43 19.96 -24.80 15.87
N THR A 44 18.65 -25.03 15.97
CA THR A 44 18.08 -26.24 16.57
C THR A 44 17.29 -27.11 15.61
N GLY A 45 16.89 -26.58 14.45
CA GLY A 45 15.97 -27.25 13.53
C GLY A 45 14.56 -27.43 14.12
N ALA A 46 14.25 -26.84 15.28
CA ALA A 46 12.95 -26.96 15.92
C ALA A 46 11.88 -26.18 15.15
N VAL A 47 10.78 -26.86 14.83
CA VAL A 47 9.62 -26.28 14.13
C VAL A 47 9.03 -25.08 14.87
N LEU A 48 8.41 -24.17 14.13
CA LEU A 48 7.80 -22.97 14.70
C LEU A 48 6.61 -23.36 15.61
N PRO A 49 6.56 -22.89 16.88
CA PRO A 49 5.44 -23.18 17.77
C PRO A 49 4.10 -22.65 17.24
N ASP A 50 3.01 -23.39 17.45
CA ASP A 50 1.67 -22.99 17.01
C ASP A 50 1.24 -21.63 17.56
N GLU A 51 1.59 -21.33 18.82
CA GLU A 51 1.30 -20.03 19.42
C GLU A 51 1.94 -18.86 18.64
N MET A 52 3.14 -19.06 18.08
CA MET A 52 3.79 -18.05 17.25
C MET A 52 3.09 -17.91 15.89
N VAL A 53 2.67 -19.01 15.28
CA VAL A 53 1.89 -19.00 14.03
C VAL A 53 0.57 -18.23 14.23
N GLU A 54 -0.11 -18.44 15.35
CA GLU A 54 -1.34 -17.70 15.68
C GLU A 54 -1.09 -16.20 15.90
N LYS A 55 -0.04 -15.85 16.63
CA LYS A 55 0.35 -14.43 16.84
C LYS A 55 0.68 -13.75 15.51
N LEU A 56 1.38 -14.44 14.61
CA LEU A 56 1.68 -13.94 13.27
C LEU A 56 0.41 -13.71 12.44
N GLN A 57 -0.56 -14.63 12.49
CA GLN A 57 -1.84 -14.41 11.80
C GLN A 57 -2.60 -13.19 12.36
N LYS A 58 -2.63 -13.05 13.69
CA LYS A 58 -3.30 -11.91 14.35
C LYS A 58 -2.62 -10.58 14.01
N SER A 59 -1.29 -10.57 13.84
CA SER A 59 -0.54 -9.34 13.56
C SER A 59 -0.85 -8.74 12.19
N ARG A 60 -1.42 -9.51 11.24
CA ARG A 60 -1.84 -9.01 9.92
C ARG A 60 -2.70 -7.75 9.98
N LYS A 61 -3.53 -7.59 11.02
CA LYS A 61 -4.43 -6.44 11.17
C LYS A 61 -3.83 -5.29 11.97
N ALA A 62 -2.63 -5.47 12.54
CA ALA A 62 -1.99 -4.43 13.32
C ALA A 62 -1.72 -3.21 12.42
N ASN A 63 -2.10 -2.02 12.91
CA ASN A 63 -1.91 -0.73 12.22
C ASN A 63 -2.57 -0.59 10.85
N ALA A 64 -3.45 -1.51 10.44
CA ALA A 64 -4.10 -1.48 9.13
C ALA A 64 -4.85 -0.14 8.87
N GLY A 65 -5.48 0.43 9.91
CA GLY A 65 -6.15 1.73 9.82
C GLY A 65 -5.18 2.87 9.46
N GLY A 66 -4.08 3.02 10.21
CA GLY A 66 -3.08 4.06 9.94
C GLY A 66 -2.36 3.85 8.60
N PHE A 67 -2.07 2.59 8.25
CA PHE A 67 -1.53 2.24 6.95
C PHE A 67 -2.46 2.69 5.81
N ASN A 68 -3.75 2.35 5.89
CA ASN A 68 -4.73 2.70 4.86
C ASN A 68 -4.99 4.22 4.79
N LEU A 69 -5.06 4.91 5.93
CA LEU A 69 -5.19 6.38 5.93
C LEU A 69 -4.02 7.05 5.20
N ARG A 70 -2.79 6.55 5.37
CA ARG A 70 -1.63 7.07 4.64
C ARG A 70 -1.73 6.83 3.13
N GLN A 71 -2.25 5.68 2.72
CA GLN A 71 -2.52 5.41 1.30
C GLN A 71 -3.61 6.36 0.75
N ILE A 72 -4.63 6.68 1.54
CA ILE A 72 -5.67 7.66 1.18
C ILE A 72 -5.08 9.07 1.04
N VAL A 73 -4.17 9.49 1.93
CA VAL A 73 -3.44 10.77 1.78
C VAL A 73 -2.75 10.83 0.43
N LEU A 74 -1.98 9.79 0.10
CA LEU A 74 -1.20 9.74 -1.14
C LEU A 74 -2.09 9.76 -2.38
N ALA A 75 -3.15 8.96 -2.39
CA ALA A 75 -4.11 8.94 -3.49
C ALA A 75 -4.84 10.28 -3.64
N SER A 76 -5.28 10.88 -2.54
CA SER A 76 -5.97 12.18 -2.55
C SER A 76 -5.05 13.30 -3.03
N PHE A 77 -3.80 13.30 -2.57
CA PHE A 77 -2.77 14.24 -3.01
C PHE A 77 -2.48 14.09 -4.50
N ASP A 78 -2.23 12.87 -4.97
CA ASP A 78 -1.96 12.55 -6.38
C ASP A 78 -3.10 13.03 -7.30
N GLN A 79 -4.37 12.72 -6.96
CA GLN A 79 -5.51 13.21 -7.74
C GLN A 79 -5.59 14.74 -7.74
N ALA A 80 -5.40 15.38 -6.58
CA ALA A 80 -5.57 16.81 -6.46
C ALA A 80 -4.51 17.60 -7.25
N ILE A 81 -3.25 17.17 -7.27
CA ILE A 81 -2.21 17.90 -8.01
C ILE A 81 -2.33 17.72 -9.53
N HIS A 82 -2.88 16.60 -10.01
CA HIS A 82 -3.06 16.34 -11.45
C HIS A 82 -4.38 16.89 -12.01
N THR A 83 -5.28 17.38 -11.15
CA THR A 83 -6.55 18.01 -11.55
C THR A 83 -6.58 19.52 -11.34
N ARG A 84 -5.54 20.07 -10.69
CA ARG A 84 -5.37 21.50 -10.43
C ARG A 84 -4.31 22.09 -11.38
N GLY A 85 -4.30 23.42 -11.46
CA GLY A 85 -3.19 24.16 -12.07
C GLY A 85 -1.96 24.20 -11.15
N GLU A 86 -1.26 25.33 -11.11
CA GLU A 86 -0.11 25.51 -10.22
C GLU A 86 -0.47 25.31 -8.74
N ALA A 87 0.39 24.60 -8.00
CA ALA A 87 0.22 24.34 -6.58
C ALA A 87 1.57 24.29 -5.84
N ASP A 88 1.62 24.85 -4.63
CA ASP A 88 2.68 24.53 -3.66
C ASP A 88 2.44 23.11 -3.12
N THR A 89 3.08 22.14 -3.76
CA THR A 89 2.92 20.71 -3.46
C THR A 89 3.30 20.38 -2.02
N LYS A 90 4.31 21.05 -1.45
CA LYS A 90 4.76 20.81 -0.07
C LYS A 90 3.66 21.21 0.93
N SER A 91 3.18 22.44 0.83
CA SER A 91 2.13 22.94 1.74
C SER A 91 0.81 22.19 1.54
N PHE A 92 0.48 21.86 0.29
CA PHE A 92 -0.73 21.10 -0.01
C PHE A 92 -0.68 19.67 0.54
N PHE A 93 0.45 18.99 0.42
CA PHE A 93 0.66 17.67 1.03
C PHE A 93 0.54 17.75 2.55
N ALA A 94 1.19 18.74 3.18
CA ALA A 94 1.14 18.91 4.63
C ALA A 94 -0.31 19.05 5.13
N LYS A 95 -1.11 19.90 4.47
CA LYS A 95 -2.53 20.05 4.77
C LYS A 95 -3.30 18.74 4.60
N THR A 96 -3.14 18.08 3.45
CA THR A 96 -3.83 16.82 3.14
C THR A 96 -3.48 15.74 4.17
N TYR A 97 -2.22 15.69 4.61
CA TYR A 97 -1.74 14.77 5.62
C TYR A 97 -2.40 15.02 6.98
N VAL A 98 -2.47 16.27 7.44
CA VAL A 98 -3.16 16.62 8.70
C VAL A 98 -4.65 16.31 8.62
N ASP A 99 -5.32 16.68 7.53
CA ASP A 99 -6.77 16.49 7.37
C ASP A 99 -7.19 15.02 7.46
N ILE A 100 -6.36 14.09 6.99
CA ILE A 100 -6.70 12.66 6.88
C ILE A 100 -6.04 11.83 7.99
N MET A 101 -4.76 12.08 8.32
CA MET A 101 -4.04 11.32 9.35
C MET A 101 -4.25 11.90 10.75
N GLY A 102 -4.62 13.17 10.88
CA GLY A 102 -4.70 13.86 12.17
C GLY A 102 -3.35 14.06 12.86
N ILE A 103 -2.24 13.98 12.11
CA ILE A 103 -0.86 14.07 12.63
C ILE A 103 -0.11 15.13 11.83
N GLU A 104 0.70 15.94 12.51
CA GLU A 104 1.55 16.92 11.86
C GLU A 104 2.71 16.25 11.08
N PRO A 105 2.98 16.66 9.83
CA PRO A 105 4.15 16.19 9.12
C PRO A 105 5.43 16.72 9.78
N ILE A 106 6.54 15.98 9.61
CA ILE A 106 7.84 16.39 10.14
C ILE A 106 8.25 17.73 9.50
N PRO A 107 8.60 18.77 10.30
CA PRO A 107 9.02 20.06 9.78
C PRO A 107 10.20 19.95 8.82
N ASN A 108 10.31 20.90 7.89
CA ASN A 108 11.40 20.98 6.90
C ASN A 108 11.52 19.76 5.97
N THR A 109 10.49 18.93 5.86
CA THR A 109 10.43 17.84 4.87
C THR A 109 9.67 18.26 3.62
N ASN A 110 9.92 17.56 2.50
CA ASN A 110 9.15 17.68 1.27
C ASN A 110 8.90 16.26 0.71
N MET A 111 7.86 15.61 1.23
CA MET A 111 7.52 14.24 0.83
C MET A 111 7.13 14.14 -0.66
N PRO A 112 6.34 15.08 -1.23
CA PRO A 112 6.03 15.05 -2.67
C PRO A 112 7.25 15.01 -3.57
N ALA A 113 8.33 15.72 -3.23
CA ALA A 113 9.57 15.69 -4.01
C ALA A 113 10.27 14.32 -4.02
N ASN A 114 9.97 13.44 -3.06
CA ASN A 114 10.46 12.06 -3.01
C ASN A 114 9.42 11.04 -3.50
N PHE A 115 8.25 11.51 -3.94
CA PHE A 115 7.17 10.63 -4.34
C PHE A 115 7.30 10.23 -5.82
N GLY A 116 8.17 9.26 -6.09
CA GLY A 116 8.50 8.84 -7.46
C GLY A 116 7.31 8.37 -8.31
N HIS A 117 6.18 7.99 -7.69
CA HIS A 117 4.98 7.61 -8.44
C HIS A 117 4.41 8.76 -9.28
N LEU A 118 4.64 10.02 -8.86
CA LEU A 118 4.21 11.20 -9.60
C LEU A 118 4.93 11.39 -10.95
N ALA A 119 6.10 10.77 -11.12
CA ALA A 119 6.95 10.93 -12.31
C ALA A 119 7.32 9.59 -12.96
N GLY A 120 6.74 8.48 -12.48
CA GLY A 120 7.05 7.12 -12.88
C GLY A 120 6.05 6.47 -13.83
N GLY A 121 5.11 7.25 -14.39
CA GLY A 121 3.98 6.75 -15.19
C GLY A 121 2.77 6.28 -14.37
N TYR A 122 2.79 6.51 -13.04
CA TYR A 122 1.69 6.26 -12.11
C TYR A 122 0.95 7.56 -11.73
N ASP A 123 1.22 8.65 -12.44
CA ASP A 123 0.59 9.95 -12.27
C ASP A 123 -0.94 9.83 -12.41
N ALA A 124 -1.66 10.40 -11.43
CA ALA A 124 -3.12 10.34 -11.32
C ALA A 124 -3.71 8.91 -11.20
N GLN A 125 -2.91 7.91 -10.83
CA GLN A 125 -3.36 6.51 -10.73
C GLN A 125 -3.07 5.87 -9.36
N TYR A 126 -2.53 6.62 -8.40
CA TYR A 126 -2.12 6.04 -7.10
C TYR A 126 -3.29 5.42 -6.31
N TYR A 127 -4.52 5.91 -6.51
CA TYR A 127 -5.73 5.34 -5.89
C TYR A 127 -5.97 3.87 -6.28
N GLY A 128 -5.43 3.42 -7.42
CA GLY A 128 -5.58 2.05 -7.92
C GLY A 128 -5.10 0.99 -6.93
N TYR A 129 -4.09 1.28 -6.10
CA TYR A 129 -3.60 0.35 -5.08
C TYR A 129 -4.68 -0.03 -4.06
N LEU A 130 -5.42 0.94 -3.53
CA LEU A 130 -6.48 0.69 -2.55
C LEU A 130 -7.70 0.04 -3.20
N VAL A 131 -8.07 0.48 -4.41
CA VAL A 131 -9.20 -0.10 -5.15
C VAL A 131 -8.94 -1.58 -5.46
N SER A 132 -7.74 -1.93 -5.93
CA SER A 132 -7.34 -3.33 -6.13
C SER A 132 -7.40 -4.14 -4.83
N GLU A 133 -7.09 -3.55 -3.67
CA GLU A 133 -7.18 -4.27 -2.40
C GLU A 133 -8.62 -4.54 -1.96
N ILE A 134 -9.55 -3.60 -2.21
CA ILE A 134 -10.95 -3.74 -1.82
C ILE A 134 -11.70 -4.71 -2.73
N LEU A 135 -11.35 -4.77 -4.01
CA LEU A 135 -12.07 -5.55 -5.02
C LEU A 135 -11.63 -7.03 -5.12
N ASN A 136 -10.57 -7.44 -4.41
CA ASN A 136 -10.04 -8.82 -4.39
C ASN A 136 -10.38 -9.56 -3.08
#